data_AF-A0A536KK33-F1
#
_entry.id   AF-A0A536KK33-F1
#
_cell.length_a   1.000
_cell.length_b   1.000
_cell.length_c   1.000
_cell.angle_alpha   90.00
_cell.angle_beta   90.00
_cell.angle_gamma   90.00
#
_symmetry.space_group_name_H-M   'P 1'
#
loop_
_entity.id
_entity.type
_entity.pdbx_description
1 polymer ?
#
loop_
_entity_poly.entity_id
_entity_poly.type
_entity_poly.pdbx_seq_one_letter_code
_entity_poly.pdbx_strand_id
1 'polypeptide(L)'
;MSDHGPLAERLLAALDAAEAEGGDIRGRQSAAMLVVSGKPTGHSWEDRLIDLRVEDAPDPLAELRRLLRFKRAYETDAVADRLEVGGDKQAALQKRQEAMAVAPELVELRFWAGLSMADMGQLEEGCRLISEAAAKDERWIEAIRRLAAVDRISAELADGIEARLASGSRRQ
;
A
#
# COMPACT_ATOMS: atom_id res chain seq x y z
N MET A 1 -15.60 13.20 17.75
CA MET A 1 -14.98 13.67 16.50
C MET A 1 -13.59 14.18 16.84
N SER A 2 -12.53 13.59 16.30
CA SER A 2 -11.21 14.23 16.38
C SER A 2 -11.17 15.34 15.34
N ASP A 3 -11.17 16.59 15.79
CA ASP A 3 -10.89 17.79 14.99
C ASP A 3 -9.43 17.86 14.51
N HIS A 4 -8.61 16.94 14.99
CA HIS A 4 -7.21 16.73 14.60
C HIS A 4 -7.11 15.57 13.61
N GLY A 5 -6.62 15.85 12.40
CA GLY A 5 -6.42 14.88 11.33
C GLY A 5 -6.29 15.56 9.96
N PRO A 6 -5.76 14.88 8.92
CA PRO A 6 -5.74 15.45 7.59
C PRO A 6 -7.16 15.71 7.07
N LEU A 7 -7.29 16.65 6.12
CA LEU A 7 -8.60 17.14 5.66
C LEU A 7 -9.49 16.01 5.12
N ALA A 8 -8.92 15.03 4.42
CA ALA A 8 -9.65 13.91 3.84
C ALA A 8 -10.39 13.06 4.89
N GLU A 9 -9.72 12.74 5.99
CA GLU A 9 -10.28 11.96 7.10
C GLU A 9 -11.39 12.75 7.81
N ARG A 10 -11.20 14.07 7.95
CA ARG A 10 -12.23 14.97 8.53
C ARG A 10 -13.47 15.06 7.63
N LEU A 11 -13.28 15.16 6.31
CA LEU A 11 -14.39 15.14 5.35
C LEU A 11 -15.13 13.80 5.38
N LEU A 12 -14.40 12.68 5.44
CA LEU A 12 -15.01 11.36 5.56
C LEU A 12 -15.84 11.22 6.84
N ALA A 13 -15.30 11.66 7.99
CA ALA A 13 -16.02 11.64 9.25
C ALA A 13 -17.28 12.54 9.23
N ALA A 14 -17.24 13.66 8.50
CA ALA A 14 -18.42 14.50 8.31
C ALA A 14 -19.49 13.81 7.45
N LEU A 15 -19.09 13.09 6.39
CA LEU A 15 -20.01 12.28 5.59
C LEU A 15 -20.67 11.17 6.42
N ASP A 16 -19.91 10.49 7.27
CA ASP A 16 -20.44 9.47 8.19
C ASP A 16 -21.48 10.06 9.15
N ALA A 17 -21.19 11.23 9.72
CA ALA A 17 -22.10 11.91 10.62
C ALA A 17 -23.39 12.31 9.91
N ALA A 18 -23.30 12.82 8.67
CA ALA A 18 -24.47 13.18 7.88
C ALA A 18 -25.33 11.96 7.52
N GLU A 19 -24.72 10.83 7.17
CA GLU A 19 -25.43 9.58 6.91
C GLU A 19 -26.16 9.07 8.17
N ALA A 20 -25.53 9.21 9.35
CA ALA A 20 -26.13 8.81 10.62
C ALA A 20 -27.37 9.65 11.01
N GLU A 21 -27.49 10.88 10.52
CA GLU A 21 -28.66 11.76 10.70
C GLU A 21 -29.81 11.46 9.70
N GLY A 22 -29.70 10.37 8.93
CA GLY A 22 -30.72 9.92 7.97
C GLY A 22 -30.32 10.05 6.51
N GLY A 23 -29.14 10.62 6.21
CA GLY A 23 -28.56 10.64 4.88
C GLY A 23 -29.39 11.35 3.81
N ASP A 24 -29.11 11.03 2.54
CA ASP A 24 -29.90 11.52 1.41
C ASP A 24 -31.22 10.74 1.31
N ILE A 25 -32.33 11.43 1.01
CA ILE A 25 -33.66 10.83 0.89
C ILE A 25 -33.78 9.76 -0.19
N ARG A 26 -32.87 9.76 -1.17
CA ARG A 26 -32.80 8.75 -2.25
C ARG A 26 -32.06 7.49 -1.80
N GLY A 27 -31.47 7.51 -0.60
CA GLY A 27 -30.52 6.52 -0.11
C GLY A 27 -29.10 6.76 -0.63
N ARG A 28 -28.30 5.70 -0.61
CA ARG A 28 -26.89 5.71 -1.01
C ARG A 28 -26.69 5.00 -2.35
N GLN A 29 -25.86 5.59 -3.20
CA GLN A 29 -25.50 5.02 -4.50
C GLN A 29 -24.03 5.24 -4.86
N SER A 30 -23.49 6.42 -4.57
CA SER A 30 -22.09 6.76 -4.87
C SER A 30 -21.49 7.66 -3.79
N ALA A 31 -20.16 7.73 -3.77
CA ALA A 31 -19.41 8.63 -2.90
C ALA A 31 -18.11 9.04 -3.59
N ALA A 32 -17.73 10.31 -3.45
CA ALA A 32 -16.50 10.82 -4.05
C ALA A 32 -15.82 11.83 -3.12
N MET A 33 -14.50 11.91 -3.22
CA MET A 33 -13.68 12.85 -2.48
C MET A 33 -12.58 13.40 -3.37
N LEU A 34 -12.54 14.73 -3.49
CA LEU A 34 -11.46 15.47 -4.13
C LEU A 34 -10.86 16.43 -3.11
N VAL A 35 -9.57 16.29 -2.82
CA VAL A 35 -8.79 17.21 -2.00
C VAL A 35 -7.62 17.70 -2.84
N VAL A 36 -7.51 19.02 -2.96
CA VAL A 36 -6.45 19.68 -3.73
C VAL A 36 -5.53 20.50 -2.83
N SER A 37 -4.29 20.72 -3.28
CA SER A 37 -3.34 21.63 -2.66
C SER A 37 -3.89 23.05 -2.65
N GLY A 38 -3.73 23.75 -1.52
CA GLY A 38 -4.07 25.16 -1.41
C GLY A 38 -3.07 26.09 -2.13
N LYS A 39 -1.92 25.55 -2.57
CA LYS A 39 -0.91 26.25 -3.37
C LYS A 39 -0.74 25.49 -4.69
N PRO A 40 -1.28 26.01 -5.81
CA PRO A 40 -1.18 25.32 -7.09
C PRO A 40 0.26 25.32 -7.59
N THR A 41 0.72 24.15 -8.04
CA THR A 41 1.97 23.97 -8.78
C THR A 41 1.80 24.26 -10.27
N GLY A 42 0.55 24.23 -10.75
CA GLY A 42 0.22 24.28 -12.18
C GLY A 42 0.13 22.90 -12.83
N HIS A 43 0.45 21.85 -12.07
CA HIS A 43 0.40 20.46 -12.50
C HIS A 43 -0.72 19.72 -11.77
N SER A 44 -1.82 19.46 -12.48
CA SER A 44 -3.03 18.89 -11.86
C SER A 44 -2.82 17.52 -11.18
N TRP A 45 -1.83 16.74 -11.61
CA TRP A 45 -1.51 15.45 -11.00
C TRP A 45 -0.75 15.59 -9.66
N GLU A 46 -0.07 16.71 -9.44
CA GLU A 46 0.62 17.02 -8.18
C GLU A 46 -0.33 17.73 -7.22
N ASP A 47 -1.19 18.59 -7.76
CA ASP A 47 -2.11 19.40 -6.98
C ASP A 47 -3.31 18.60 -6.44
N ARG A 48 -3.64 17.44 -7.02
CA ARG A 48 -4.70 16.55 -6.51
C ARG A 48 -4.13 15.57 -5.49
N LEU A 49 -4.25 15.94 -4.22
CA LEU A 49 -3.78 15.13 -3.09
C LEU A 49 -4.60 13.85 -2.93
N ILE A 50 -5.94 13.99 -2.96
CA ILE A 50 -6.90 12.88 -2.91
C ILE A 50 -7.88 13.05 -4.07
N ASP A 51 -8.09 12.00 -4.85
CA ASP A 51 -9.11 11.94 -5.90
C ASP A 51 -9.63 10.50 -5.92
N LEU A 52 -10.72 10.27 -5.18
CA LEU A 52 -11.31 8.96 -4.96
C LEU A 52 -12.78 8.99 -5.33
N ARG A 53 -13.23 7.94 -6.02
CA ARG A 53 -14.62 7.82 -6.49
C ARG A 53 -15.07 6.38 -6.34
N VAL A 54 -16.25 6.23 -5.76
CA VAL A 54 -17.00 4.98 -5.71
C VAL A 54 -18.31 5.24 -6.43
N GLU A 55 -18.48 4.58 -7.57
CA GLU A 55 -19.67 4.69 -8.40
C GLU A 55 -20.49 3.41 -8.22
N ASP A 56 -21.81 3.56 -8.07
CA ASP A 56 -22.80 2.47 -7.98
C ASP A 56 -22.43 1.33 -7.01
N ALA A 57 -22.44 1.63 -5.71
CA ALA A 57 -22.15 0.67 -4.65
C ALA A 57 -23.26 0.66 -3.57
N PRO A 58 -23.61 -0.51 -2.98
CA PRO A 58 -24.56 -0.60 -1.88
C PRO A 58 -24.12 0.14 -0.61
N ASP A 59 -22.80 0.25 -0.39
CA ASP A 59 -22.21 0.98 0.73
C ASP A 59 -21.02 1.84 0.27
N PRO A 60 -21.28 2.96 -0.41
CA PRO A 60 -20.24 3.73 -1.07
C PRO A 60 -19.33 4.47 -0.08
N LEU A 61 -19.81 4.84 1.11
CA LEU A 61 -19.01 5.49 2.15
C LEU A 61 -18.03 4.53 2.81
N ALA A 62 -18.44 3.28 3.08
CA ALA A 62 -17.52 2.26 3.57
C ALA A 62 -16.41 1.96 2.56
N GLU A 63 -16.78 1.90 1.27
CA GLU A 63 -15.81 1.70 0.20
C GLU A 63 -14.87 2.89 0.01
N LEU A 64 -15.39 4.12 0.10
CA LEU A 64 -14.56 5.33 0.05
C LEU A 64 -13.53 5.35 1.19
N ARG A 65 -13.90 4.90 2.39
CA ARG A 65 -12.97 4.73 3.53
C ARG A 65 -11.87 3.72 3.23
N ARG A 66 -12.25 2.58 2.63
CA ARG A 66 -11.31 1.53 2.25
C ARG A 66 -10.28 2.08 1.25
N LEU A 67 -10.75 2.80 0.23
CA LEU A 67 -9.88 3.44 -0.77
C LEU A 67 -9.00 4.55 -0.17
N LEU A 68 -9.52 5.34 0.77
CA LEU A 68 -8.70 6.34 1.47
C LEU A 68 -7.56 5.68 2.25
N ARG A 69 -7.84 4.59 2.97
CA ARG A 69 -6.80 3.81 3.66
C ARG A 69 -5.76 3.25 2.69
N PHE A 70 -6.17 2.76 1.53
CA PHE A 70 -5.25 2.27 0.50
C PHE A 70 -4.37 3.38 -0.04
N LYS A 71 -4.95 4.55 -0.33
CA LYS A 71 -4.21 5.73 -0.73
C LYS A 71 -3.14 6.08 0.32
N ARG A 72 -3.46 6.02 1.61
CA ARG A 72 -2.47 6.24 2.69
C ARG A 72 -1.38 5.19 2.69
N ALA A 73 -1.70 3.92 2.51
CA ALA A 73 -0.69 2.86 2.43
C ALA A 73 0.28 3.10 1.26
N TYR A 74 -0.22 3.46 0.08
CA TYR A 74 0.61 3.79 -1.08
C TYR A 74 1.41 5.08 -0.89
N GLU A 75 0.87 6.10 -0.24
CA GLU A 75 1.63 7.31 0.10
C GLU A 75 2.79 6.99 1.05
N THR A 76 2.56 6.12 2.04
CA THR A 76 3.60 5.65 2.96
C THR A 76 4.65 4.82 2.24
N ASP A 77 4.27 3.92 1.33
CA ASP A 77 5.21 3.13 0.54
C ASP A 77 6.03 3.99 -0.43
N ALA A 78 5.41 5.01 -1.05
CA ALA A 78 6.13 5.98 -1.87
C ALA A 78 7.15 6.80 -1.07
N VAL A 79 6.96 6.99 0.25
CA VAL A 79 8.00 7.54 1.14
C VAL A 79 9.14 6.54 1.29
N ALA A 80 8.85 5.24 1.42
CA ALA A 80 9.88 4.20 1.49
C ALA A 80 10.76 4.21 0.24
N ASP A 81 10.17 4.28 -0.95
CA ASP A 81 10.94 4.32 -2.21
C ASP A 81 11.88 5.52 -2.27
N ARG A 82 11.43 6.70 -1.82
CA ARG A 82 12.30 7.90 -1.77
C ARG A 82 13.45 7.75 -0.76
N LEU A 83 13.19 7.13 0.39
CA LEU A 83 14.23 6.87 1.40
C LEU A 83 15.25 5.86 0.88
N GLU A 84 14.79 4.82 0.19
CA GLU A 84 15.65 3.80 -0.43
C GLU A 84 16.56 4.42 -1.50
N VAL A 85 16.00 5.25 -2.38
CA VAL A 85 16.79 6.02 -3.39
C VAL A 85 17.79 6.95 -2.70
N GLY A 86 17.43 7.51 -1.54
CA GLY A 86 18.32 8.32 -0.70
C GLY A 86 19.38 7.51 0.06
N GLY A 87 19.35 6.17 0.00
CA GLY A 87 20.29 5.27 0.66
C GLY A 87 19.90 4.90 2.10
N ASP A 88 18.81 5.42 2.64
CA ASP A 88 18.33 5.08 3.99
C ASP A 88 17.42 3.84 3.95
N LYS A 89 18.04 2.68 3.74
CA LYS A 89 17.33 1.39 3.67
C LYS A 89 16.59 1.04 4.97
N GLN A 90 17.10 1.47 6.12
CA GLN A 90 16.48 1.18 7.40
C GLN A 90 15.16 1.96 7.58
N ALA A 91 15.17 3.26 7.28
CA ALA A 91 13.94 4.06 7.30
C ALA A 91 12.96 3.62 6.21
N ALA A 92 13.46 3.22 5.03
CA ALA A 92 12.63 2.66 3.97
C ALA A 92 11.90 1.39 4.44
N LEU A 93 12.61 0.44 5.05
CA LEU A 93 12.01 -0.79 5.59
C LEU A 93 10.94 -0.49 6.64
N GLN A 94 11.17 0.46 7.54
CA GLN A 94 10.16 0.88 8.53
C GLN A 94 8.88 1.39 7.84
N LYS A 95 9.04 2.19 6.78
CA LYS A 95 7.90 2.72 6.02
C LYS A 95 7.16 1.62 5.26
N ARG A 96 7.85 0.63 4.68
CA ARG A 96 7.19 -0.53 4.06
C ARG A 96 6.38 -1.35 5.07
N GLN A 97 6.92 -1.57 6.26
CA GLN A 97 6.20 -2.26 7.33
C GLN A 97 4.96 -1.49 7.77
N GLU A 98 5.07 -0.17 7.90
CA GLU A 98 3.93 0.71 8.19
C GLU A 98 2.86 0.64 7.08
N ALA A 99 3.25 0.76 5.82
CA ALA A 99 2.34 0.65 4.67
C ALA A 99 1.60 -0.71 4.65
N MET A 100 2.35 -1.81 4.85
CA MET A 100 1.78 -3.16 4.95
C MET A 100 0.81 -3.29 6.14
N ALA A 101 1.09 -2.65 7.28
CA ALA A 101 0.19 -2.65 8.44
C ALA A 101 -1.08 -1.82 8.19
N VAL A 102 -0.99 -0.73 7.43
CA VAL A 102 -2.14 0.10 7.04
C VAL A 102 -3.06 -0.65 6.09
N ALA A 103 -2.52 -1.40 5.13
CA ALA A 103 -3.29 -2.16 4.15
C ALA A 103 -2.79 -3.61 3.98
N PRO A 104 -3.03 -4.49 4.98
CA PRO A 104 -2.50 -5.85 4.97
C PRO A 104 -3.07 -6.74 3.87
N GLU A 105 -4.19 -6.35 3.25
CA GLU A 105 -4.78 -7.05 2.12
C GLU A 105 -4.09 -6.75 0.77
N LEU A 106 -3.30 -5.68 0.68
CA LEU A 106 -2.53 -5.37 -0.51
C LEU A 106 -1.30 -6.28 -0.55
N VAL A 107 -1.43 -7.38 -1.30
CA VAL A 107 -0.40 -8.42 -1.42
C VAL A 107 0.95 -7.86 -1.86
N GLU A 108 0.92 -6.87 -2.74
CA GLU A 108 2.09 -6.15 -3.22
C GLU A 108 2.93 -5.54 -2.07
N LEU A 109 2.30 -4.84 -1.12
CA LEU A 109 3.02 -4.19 -0.02
C LEU A 109 3.74 -5.22 0.86
N ARG A 110 3.14 -6.41 1.02
CA ARG A 110 3.76 -7.53 1.72
C ARG A 110 4.97 -8.07 0.96
N PHE A 111 4.86 -8.25 -0.35
CA PHE A 111 5.98 -8.66 -1.20
C PHE A 111 7.15 -7.68 -1.09
N TRP A 112 6.87 -6.39 -1.24
CA TRP A 112 7.87 -5.32 -1.17
C TRP A 112 8.54 -5.22 0.21
N ALA A 113 7.77 -5.32 1.29
CA ALA A 113 8.33 -5.39 2.64
C ALA A 113 9.23 -6.61 2.82
N GLY A 114 8.80 -7.79 2.34
CA GLY A 114 9.60 -9.02 2.39
C GLY A 114 10.91 -8.92 1.62
N LEU A 115 10.88 -8.30 0.43
CA LEU A 115 12.07 -8.07 -0.37
C LEU A 115 13.06 -7.14 0.33
N SER A 116 12.59 -6.03 0.89
CA SER A 116 13.44 -5.09 1.65
C SER A 116 14.03 -5.74 2.90
N MET A 117 13.29 -6.62 3.59
CA MET A 117 13.82 -7.39 4.72
C MET A 117 14.94 -8.34 4.28
N ALA A 118 14.73 -9.06 3.18
CA ALA A 118 15.73 -9.98 2.65
C ALA A 118 17.03 -9.26 2.24
N ASP A 119 16.91 -8.11 1.55
CA ASP A 119 18.04 -7.26 1.18
C ASP A 119 18.81 -6.70 2.41
N MET A 120 18.10 -6.44 3.51
CA MET A 120 18.67 -6.02 4.79
C MET A 120 19.25 -7.18 5.62
N GLY A 121 19.41 -8.38 5.04
CA GLY A 121 19.98 -9.55 5.69
C GLY A 121 18.99 -10.33 6.56
N GLN A 122 17.73 -9.90 6.65
CA GLN A 122 16.65 -10.61 7.36
C GLN A 122 16.00 -11.65 6.42
N LEU A 123 16.81 -12.51 5.82
CA LEU A 123 16.41 -13.40 4.73
C LEU A 123 15.25 -14.32 5.09
N GLU A 124 15.25 -14.91 6.29
CA GLU A 124 14.22 -15.86 6.70
C GLU A 124 12.84 -15.22 6.78
N GLU A 125 12.76 -14.06 7.44
CA GLU A 125 11.53 -13.33 7.64
C GLU A 125 11.05 -12.66 6.35
N GLY A 126 11.99 -12.14 5.54
CA GLY A 126 11.69 -11.65 4.20
C GLY A 126 11.08 -12.74 3.30
N CYS A 127 11.67 -13.94 3.28
CA CYS A 127 11.13 -15.07 2.54
C CYS A 127 9.76 -15.53 3.06
N ARG A 128 9.49 -15.41 4.37
CA ARG A 128 8.16 -15.70 4.93
C ARG A 128 7.10 -14.78 4.30
N LEU A 129 7.34 -13.47 4.28
CA LEU A 129 6.42 -12.52 3.66
C LEU A 129 6.27 -12.72 2.15
N ILE A 130 7.37 -12.99 1.44
CA ILE A 130 7.34 -13.30 0.00
C ILE A 130 6.53 -14.57 -0.28
N SER A 131 6.69 -15.62 0.55
CA SER A 131 5.91 -16.86 0.39
C SER A 131 4.41 -16.66 0.62
N GLU A 132 4.03 -15.82 1.58
CA GLU A 132 2.63 -15.43 1.80
C GLU A 132 2.05 -14.68 0.61
N ALA A 133 2.83 -13.82 -0.05
CA ALA A 133 2.42 -13.17 -1.28
C ALA A 133 2.29 -14.17 -2.43
N ALA A 134 3.28 -15.05 -2.60
CA ALA A 134 3.30 -16.09 -3.63
C ALA A 134 2.16 -17.12 -3.47
N ALA A 135 1.69 -17.37 -2.25
CA ALA A 135 0.51 -18.20 -2.00
C ALA A 135 -0.79 -17.60 -2.57
N LYS A 136 -0.83 -16.29 -2.85
CA LYS A 136 -1.94 -15.66 -3.58
C LYS A 136 -1.77 -15.76 -5.09
N ASP A 137 -0.53 -15.70 -5.57
CA ASP A 137 -0.19 -15.82 -6.99
C ASP A 137 1.30 -16.16 -7.16
N GLU A 138 1.61 -17.29 -7.79
CA GLU A 138 3.00 -17.74 -7.99
C GLU A 138 3.84 -16.77 -8.84
N ARG A 139 3.20 -15.86 -9.60
CA ARG A 139 3.90 -14.82 -10.37
C ARG A 139 4.72 -13.86 -9.49
N TRP A 140 4.49 -13.82 -8.18
CA TRP A 140 5.36 -13.10 -7.24
C TRP A 140 6.78 -13.69 -7.16
N ILE A 141 6.95 -14.99 -7.39
CA ILE A 141 8.28 -15.61 -7.50
C ILE A 141 8.97 -15.18 -8.79
N GLU A 142 8.23 -15.16 -9.89
CA GLU A 142 8.72 -14.66 -11.17
C GLU A 142 9.12 -13.18 -11.09
N ALA A 143 8.46 -12.37 -10.26
CA ALA A 143 8.84 -10.98 -10.03
C ALA A 143 10.27 -10.86 -9.47
N ILE A 144 10.71 -11.75 -8.58
CA ILE A 144 12.09 -11.77 -8.05
C ILE A 144 13.10 -11.92 -9.19
N ARG A 145 12.88 -12.89 -10.09
CA ARG A 145 13.75 -13.11 -11.26
C ARG A 145 13.81 -11.91 -12.17
N ARG A 146 12.65 -11.28 -12.42
CA ARG A 146 12.56 -10.10 -13.28
C ARG A 146 13.29 -8.91 -12.69
N LEU A 147 13.22 -8.72 -11.37
CA LEU A 147 13.95 -7.66 -10.68
C LEU A 147 15.46 -7.88 -10.76
N ALA A 148 15.93 -9.11 -10.62
CA ALA A 148 17.35 -9.44 -10.79
C ALA A 148 17.81 -9.21 -12.24
N ALA A 149 16.99 -9.58 -13.23
CA ALA A 149 17.29 -9.41 -14.65
C ALA A 149 17.44 -7.94 -15.10
N VAL A 150 16.98 -6.99 -14.30
CA VAL A 150 17.12 -5.53 -14.56
C VAL A 150 17.95 -4.83 -13.49
N ASP A 151 18.78 -5.57 -12.74
CA ASP A 151 19.69 -5.07 -11.71
C ASP A 151 18.99 -4.24 -10.60
N ARG A 152 17.70 -4.47 -10.38
CA ARG A 152 16.95 -3.85 -9.26
C ARG A 152 17.24 -4.54 -7.92
N ILE A 153 17.67 -5.80 -7.98
CA ILE A 153 18.22 -6.56 -6.85
C ILE A 153 19.43 -7.35 -7.35
N SER A 154 20.33 -7.77 -6.45
CA SER A 154 21.48 -8.57 -6.84
C SER A 154 21.07 -10.02 -7.18
N ALA A 155 21.83 -10.66 -8.08
CA ALA A 155 21.61 -12.06 -8.43
C ALA A 155 21.76 -12.98 -7.20
N GLU A 156 22.70 -12.67 -6.30
CA GLU A 156 22.90 -13.43 -5.07
C GLU A 156 21.69 -13.36 -4.13
N LEU A 157 21.06 -12.18 -4.03
CA LEU A 157 19.84 -12.02 -3.23
C LEU A 157 18.69 -12.82 -3.84
N ALA A 158 18.52 -12.75 -5.16
CA ALA A 158 17.47 -13.51 -5.86
C ALA A 158 17.65 -15.03 -5.67
N ASP A 159 18.87 -15.54 -5.89
CA ASP A 159 19.20 -16.95 -5.69
C ASP A 159 18.98 -17.39 -4.23
N GLY A 160 19.36 -16.53 -3.27
CA GLY A 160 19.14 -16.76 -1.84
C GLY A 160 17.67 -16.88 -1.47
N ILE A 161 16.82 -16.00 -2.03
CA ILE A 161 15.37 -16.04 -1.86
C ILE A 161 14.79 -17.33 -2.48
N GLU A 162 15.14 -17.65 -3.72
CA GLU A 162 14.64 -18.84 -4.41
C GLU A 162 15.02 -20.14 -3.68
N ALA A 163 16.27 -20.27 -3.24
CA ALA A 163 16.73 -21.43 -2.49
C ALA A 163 15.97 -21.59 -1.16
N ARG A 164 15.70 -20.48 -0.46
CA ARG A 164 14.96 -20.51 0.80
C ARG A 164 13.49 -20.87 0.62
N LEU A 165 12.86 -20.41 -0.45
CA LEU A 165 11.48 -20.75 -0.78
C LEU A 165 11.34 -22.21 -1.22
N ALA A 166 12.27 -22.73 -2.04
CA ALA A 166 12.28 -24.12 -2.47
C ALA A 166 12.52 -25.13 -1.33
N SER A 167 13.28 -24.74 -0.29
CA SER A 167 13.51 -25.58 0.90
C SER A 167 12.33 -25.57 1.88
N GLY A 168 11.55 -24.49 1.93
CA GLY A 168 10.31 -24.40 2.72
C GLY A 168 9.19 -25.26 2.17
N SER A 169 9.06 -25.36 0.84
CA SER A 169 8.03 -26.17 0.18
C SER A 169 8.21 -27.69 0.36
N ARG A 170 9.43 -28.18 0.65
CA ARG A 170 9.70 -29.63 0.87
C ARG A 170 9.41 -30.12 2.30
N ARG A 171 9.04 -29.22 3.22
CA ARG A 171 8.79 -29.55 4.64
C ARG A 171 7.30 -29.57 5.02
N GLN A 172 6.40 -29.47 4.06
CA GLN A 172 4.95 -29.67 4.21
C GLN A 172 4.54 -30.92 3.45
#